data_AF-A0A6C0K8Y3-F1
#
_entry.id   AF-A0A6C0K8Y3-F1
#
_cell.length_a   1.000
_cell.length_b   1.000
_cell.length_c   1.000
_cell.angle_alpha   90.00
_cell.angle_beta   90.00
_cell.angle_gamma   90.00
#
_symmetry.space_group_name_H-M   'P 1'
#
loop_
_entity.id
_entity.type
_entity.pdbx_description
1 polymer ?
#
loop_
_entity_poly.entity_id
_entity_poly.type
_entity_poly.pdbx_seq_one_letter_code
_entity_poly.pdbx_strand_id
1 'polypeptide(L)'
;MDSKFFYIYLLVIFTITLVFTILRCVFNVHDLDIFFYPNHTNNILENKVYLATHIIVNFMLGALFGFDIILGMFVKIIIFEVYLHITEYCDIFYMSKSANLIVIILISIVSYTFGSVLNKILYPK
;
A
#
# COMPACT_ATOMS: atom_id res chain seq x y z
N MET A 1 -3.08 13.32 15.24
CA MET A 1 -4.23 12.43 15.54
C MET A 1 -3.80 11.39 16.58
N ASP A 2 -4.66 10.94 17.50
CA ASP A 2 -4.23 10.09 18.62
C ASP A 2 -3.71 8.71 18.13
N SER A 3 -2.56 8.25 18.62
CA SER A 3 -1.83 7.06 18.12
C SER A 3 -2.69 5.78 18.09
N LYS A 4 -3.72 5.72 18.93
CA LYS A 4 -4.73 4.65 18.96
C LYS A 4 -5.44 4.46 17.62
N PHE A 5 -5.78 5.53 16.92
CA PHE A 5 -6.46 5.45 15.61
C PHE A 5 -5.59 4.78 14.55
N PHE A 6 -4.28 5.02 14.60
CA PHE A 6 -3.34 4.38 13.68
C PHE A 6 -3.23 2.88 13.91
N TYR A 7 -3.22 2.42 15.18
CA TYR A 7 -3.20 0.99 15.48
C TYR A 7 -4.49 0.28 15.07
N ILE A 8 -5.65 0.91 15.27
CA ILE A 8 -6.94 0.38 14.79
C ILE A 8 -6.92 0.27 13.27
N TYR A 9 -6.47 1.32 12.57
CA TYR A 9 -6.29 1.29 11.12
C TYR A 9 -5.36 0.16 10.67
N LEU A 10 -4.22 -0.03 11.36
CA LEU A 10 -3.26 -1.06 11.03
C LEU A 10 -3.84 -2.48 11.20
N LEU A 11 -4.64 -2.69 12.24
CA LEU A 11 -5.36 -3.94 12.48
C LEU A 11 -6.41 -4.23 11.38
N VAL A 12 -7.16 -3.21 10.96
CA VAL A 12 -8.13 -3.33 9.86
C VAL A 12 -7.42 -3.69 8.55
N ILE A 13 -6.32 -3.00 8.23
CA ILE A 13 -5.54 -3.30 7.03
C ILE A 13 -5.00 -4.73 7.07
N PHE A 14 -4.43 -5.14 8.20
CA PHE A 14 -3.87 -6.49 8.35
C PHE A 14 -4.93 -7.58 8.17
N THR A 15 -6.11 -7.41 8.79
CA THR A 15 -7.22 -8.37 8.67
C THR A 15 -7.77 -8.45 7.26
N ILE A 16 -7.95 -7.31 6.57
CA ILE A 16 -8.39 -7.28 5.17
C ILE A 16 -7.36 -7.97 4.26
N THR A 17 -6.06 -7.70 4.45
CA THR A 17 -5.04 -8.38 3.64
C THR A 17 -4.97 -9.87 3.90
N LEU A 18 -5.17 -10.30 5.14
CA LEU A 18 -5.18 -11.72 5.46
C LEU A 18 -6.35 -12.43 4.76
N VAL A 19 -7.53 -11.83 4.78
CA VAL A 19 -8.71 -12.33 4.05
C VAL A 19 -8.43 -12.37 2.54
N PHE A 20 -7.83 -11.32 1.98
CA PHE A 20 -7.44 -11.27 0.58
C PHE A 20 -6.46 -12.40 0.21
N THR A 21 -5.42 -12.62 1.02
CA THR A 21 -4.46 -13.70 0.82
C THR A 21 -5.12 -15.08 0.85
N ILE A 22 -6.06 -15.32 1.77
CA ILE A 22 -6.82 -16.57 1.80
C ILE A 22 -7.68 -16.73 0.54
N LEU A 23 -8.42 -15.69 0.15
CA LEU A 23 -9.27 -15.73 -1.05
C LEU A 23 -8.46 -16.02 -2.31
N ARG A 24 -7.29 -15.39 -2.46
CA ARG A 24 -6.42 -15.59 -3.61
C ARG A 24 -5.70 -16.93 -3.56
N CYS A 25 -4.96 -17.23 -2.50
CA CYS A 25 -4.05 -18.37 -2.46
C CYS A 25 -4.71 -19.70 -2.06
N VAL A 26 -5.86 -19.67 -1.37
CA VAL A 26 -6.59 -20.89 -0.98
C VAL A 26 -7.80 -21.12 -1.89
N PHE A 27 -8.58 -20.06 -2.17
CA PHE A 27 -9.80 -20.17 -2.97
C PHE A 27 -9.61 -19.83 -4.46
N ASN A 28 -8.40 -19.44 -4.88
CA ASN A 28 -8.05 -19.13 -6.28
C ASN A 28 -8.93 -18.02 -6.91
N VAL A 29 -9.38 -17.06 -6.10
CA VAL A 29 -10.19 -15.92 -6.54
C VAL A 29 -9.26 -14.77 -6.95
N HIS A 30 -9.31 -14.39 -8.23
CA HIS A 30 -8.41 -13.40 -8.85
C HIS A 30 -9.10 -12.05 -9.18
N ASP A 31 -10.38 -11.89 -8.87
CA ASP A 31 -11.15 -10.71 -9.27
C ASP A 31 -10.63 -9.40 -8.65
N LEU A 32 -10.00 -9.50 -7.47
CA LEU A 32 -9.46 -8.35 -6.74
C LEU A 32 -8.04 -7.98 -7.16
N ASP A 33 -7.42 -8.76 -8.04
CA ASP A 33 -6.01 -8.64 -8.42
C ASP A 33 -5.69 -7.31 -9.10
N ILE A 34 -6.66 -6.73 -9.79
CA ILE A 34 -6.52 -5.47 -10.54
C ILE A 34 -6.15 -4.28 -9.63
N PHE A 35 -6.52 -4.34 -8.35
CA PHE A 35 -6.24 -3.28 -7.37
C PHE A 35 -4.89 -3.46 -6.67
N PHE A 36 -4.38 -4.69 -6.62
CA PHE A 36 -3.19 -5.05 -5.85
C PHE A 36 -1.99 -5.40 -6.72
N TYR A 37 -2.16 -5.64 -8.03
CA TYR A 37 -1.10 -6.13 -8.90
C TYR A 37 -0.97 -5.39 -10.25
N PRO A 38 0.26 -5.14 -10.71
CA PRO A 38 0.55 -4.26 -11.85
C PRO A 38 0.44 -4.87 -13.26
N ASN A 39 -0.25 -6.00 -13.46
CA ASN A 39 -0.40 -6.75 -14.74
C ASN A 39 0.66 -7.86 -14.95
N HIS A 40 0.36 -8.84 -15.83
CA HIS A 40 1.18 -10.05 -16.07
C HIS A 40 2.60 -9.79 -16.61
N THR A 41 2.88 -8.59 -17.12
CA THR A 41 4.22 -8.14 -17.53
C THR A 41 5.02 -7.50 -16.39
N ASN A 42 4.43 -7.42 -15.19
CA ASN A 42 4.93 -6.72 -14.00
C ASN A 42 5.26 -5.23 -14.29
N ASN A 43 4.63 -4.62 -15.30
CA ASN A 43 4.90 -3.23 -15.66
C ASN A 43 3.95 -2.28 -14.90
N ILE A 44 4.42 -1.78 -13.75
CA ILE A 44 3.67 -0.87 -12.87
C ILE A 44 3.23 0.42 -13.59
N LEU A 45 3.98 0.88 -14.59
CA LEU A 45 3.64 2.08 -15.36
C LEU A 45 2.53 1.82 -16.39
N GLU A 46 2.29 0.57 -16.77
CA GLU A 46 1.22 0.20 -17.71
C GLU A 46 -0.13 0.03 -17.00
N ASN A 47 -0.15 -0.53 -15.79
CA ASN A 47 -1.40 -0.66 -15.03
C ASN A 47 -1.77 0.65 -14.31
N LYS A 48 -2.41 1.54 -15.07
CA LYS A 48 -2.87 2.85 -14.58
C LYS A 48 -3.83 2.77 -13.38
N VAL A 49 -4.61 1.70 -13.27
CA VAL A 49 -5.60 1.53 -12.19
C VAL A 49 -4.90 1.23 -10.87
N TYR A 50 -3.97 0.29 -10.87
CA TYR A 50 -3.13 -0.05 -9.71
C TYR A 50 -2.36 1.19 -9.21
N LEU A 51 -1.68 1.89 -10.14
CA LEU A 51 -0.89 3.07 -9.82
C LEU A 51 -1.75 4.21 -9.26
N ALA A 52 -2.87 4.52 -9.91
CA ALA A 52 -3.77 5.57 -9.44
C ALA A 52 -4.33 5.25 -8.05
N THR A 53 -4.69 4.00 -7.79
CA THR A 53 -5.20 3.57 -6.48
C THR A 53 -4.14 3.76 -5.39
N HIS A 54 -2.89 3.35 -5.64
CA HIS A 54 -1.80 3.53 -4.69
C HIS A 54 -1.52 5.01 -4.39
N ILE A 55 -1.51 5.87 -5.40
CA ILE A 55 -1.31 7.31 -5.22
C ILE A 55 -2.45 7.91 -4.39
N ILE A 56 -3.71 7.66 -4.79
CA ILE A 56 -4.90 8.24 -4.13
C ILE A 56 -5.00 7.79 -2.68
N VAL A 57 -4.87 6.49 -2.41
CA VAL A 57 -5.00 5.94 -1.05
C VAL A 57 -3.88 6.47 -0.16
N ASN A 58 -2.62 6.42 -0.58
CA ASN A 58 -1.51 6.92 0.24
C ASN A 58 -1.60 8.43 0.45
N PHE A 59 -2.02 9.19 -0.56
CA PHE A 59 -2.28 10.62 -0.42
C PHE A 59 -3.39 10.91 0.60
N MET A 60 -4.53 10.21 0.53
CA MET A 60 -5.62 10.38 1.50
C MET A 60 -5.18 10.01 2.92
N LEU A 61 -4.41 8.94 3.08
CA LEU A 61 -3.84 8.56 4.37
C LEU A 61 -2.89 9.64 4.91
N GLY A 62 -2.06 10.25 4.05
CA GLY A 62 -1.24 11.40 4.42
C GLY A 62 -2.09 12.60 4.85
N ALA A 63 -3.16 12.88 4.12
CA ALA A 63 -4.10 13.96 4.43
C ALA A 63 -4.86 13.74 5.76
N LEU A 64 -5.05 12.49 6.19
CA LEU A 64 -5.73 12.14 7.43
C LEU A 64 -4.78 12.07 8.64
N PHE A 65 -3.65 11.37 8.51
CA PHE A 65 -2.73 11.09 9.61
C PHE A 65 -1.65 12.16 9.79
N GLY A 66 -1.30 12.89 8.73
CA GLY A 66 -0.30 13.96 8.77
C GLY A 66 1.12 13.46 9.10
N PHE A 67 1.97 14.39 9.55
CA PHE A 67 3.37 14.09 9.86
C PHE A 67 3.58 13.35 11.19
N ASP A 68 2.59 13.33 12.08
CA ASP A 68 2.68 12.74 13.43
C ASP A 68 3.15 11.27 13.42
N ILE A 69 2.80 10.52 12.37
CA ILE A 69 3.03 9.07 12.27
C ILE A 69 3.79 8.70 10.98
N ILE A 70 4.55 9.65 10.42
CA ILE A 70 5.23 9.46 9.13
C ILE A 70 6.14 8.24 9.09
N LEU A 71 6.91 8.02 10.17
CA LEU A 71 7.83 6.88 10.26
C LEU A 71 7.08 5.55 10.32
N GLY A 72 5.99 5.47 11.11
CA GLY A 72 5.14 4.28 11.17
C GLY A 72 4.48 3.97 9.83
N MET A 73 4.08 5.01 9.09
CA MET A 73 3.50 4.86 7.76
C MET A 73 4.52 4.40 6.72
N PHE A 74 5.76 4.89 6.77
CA PHE A 74 6.81 4.42 5.86
C PHE A 74 7.13 2.94 6.07
N VAL A 75 7.29 2.52 7.33
CA VAL A 75 7.51 1.10 7.66
C VAL A 75 6.32 0.27 7.19
N LYS A 76 5.08 0.73 7.44
CA LYS A 76 3.88 0.06 6.95
C LYS A 76 3.88 -0.08 5.44
N ILE A 77 4.20 0.98 4.68
CA ILE A 77 4.21 0.95 3.21
C ILE A 77 5.19 -0.13 2.74
N ILE A 78 6.42 -0.13 3.23
CA ILE A 78 7.44 -1.11 2.82
C ILE A 78 6.98 -2.55 3.11
N ILE A 79 6.53 -2.83 4.33
CA ILE A 79 6.08 -4.17 4.71
C ILE A 79 4.89 -4.61 3.85
N PHE A 80 3.95 -3.71 3.60
CA PHE A 80 2.74 -4.01 2.86
C PHE A 80 3.01 -4.31 1.38
N GLU A 81 3.85 -3.52 0.73
CA GLU A 81 4.22 -3.74 -0.68
C GLU A 81 5.00 -5.06 -0.83
N VAL A 82 5.94 -5.34 0.08
CA VAL A 82 6.67 -6.62 0.09
C VAL A 82 5.71 -7.80 0.29
N TYR A 83 4.76 -7.66 1.21
CA TYR A 83 3.75 -8.69 1.48
C TYR A 83 2.86 -8.95 0.26
N LEU A 84 2.39 -7.90 -0.41
CA LEU A 84 1.60 -8.04 -1.64
C LEU A 84 2.40 -8.74 -2.73
N HIS A 85 3.65 -8.33 -2.96
CA HIS A 85 4.54 -8.96 -3.96
C HIS A 85 4.72 -10.46 -3.73
N ILE A 86 4.88 -10.89 -2.47
CA ILE A 86 4.93 -12.32 -2.12
C ILE A 86 3.58 -13.01 -2.39
N THR A 87 2.48 -12.34 -2.03
CA THR A 87 1.11 -12.86 -2.20
C THR A 87 0.71 -12.97 -3.68
N GLU A 88 1.34 -12.20 -4.57
CA GLU A 88 1.10 -12.29 -6.02
C GLU A 88 1.35 -13.71 -6.53
N TYR A 89 2.45 -14.30 -6.10
CA TYR A 89 2.89 -15.63 -6.55
C TYR A 89 2.44 -16.74 -5.60
N CYS A 90 1.75 -16.40 -4.50
CA CYS A 90 1.41 -17.32 -3.41
C CYS A 90 2.62 -18.15 -2.93
N ASP A 91 3.83 -17.61 -3.09
CA ASP A 91 5.08 -18.27 -2.78
C ASP A 91 6.01 -17.28 -2.07
N ILE A 92 6.34 -17.61 -0.83
CA ILE A 92 7.17 -16.81 0.07
C ILE A 92 8.64 -16.78 -0.39
N PHE A 93 9.05 -17.76 -1.22
CA PHE A 93 10.41 -17.87 -1.74
C PHE A 93 10.58 -17.27 -3.14
N TYR A 94 9.48 -16.90 -3.81
CA TYR A 94 9.52 -16.36 -5.16
C TYR A 94 9.74 -14.84 -5.16
N MET A 95 10.98 -14.43 -5.40
CA MET A 95 11.37 -13.02 -5.58
C MET A 95 11.42 -12.67 -7.07
N SER A 96 10.27 -12.29 -7.64
CA SER A 96 10.19 -11.63 -8.96
C SER A 96 10.87 -10.24 -8.95
N LYS A 97 11.13 -9.69 -10.14
CA LYS A 97 11.87 -8.43 -10.41
C LYS A 97 11.59 -7.33 -9.36
N SER A 98 12.50 -7.21 -8.39
CA SER A 98 12.42 -6.29 -7.25
C SER A 98 12.51 -4.79 -7.61
N ALA A 99 12.95 -4.46 -8.83
CA ALA A 99 13.05 -3.08 -9.29
C ALA A 99 11.69 -2.35 -9.30
N ASN A 100 10.63 -3.07 -9.68
CA ASN A 100 9.28 -2.51 -9.75
C ASN A 100 8.69 -2.27 -8.36
N LEU A 101 8.95 -3.20 -7.42
CA LEU A 101 8.60 -3.05 -6.01
C LEU A 101 9.21 -1.78 -5.38
N ILE A 102 10.47 -1.47 -5.70
CA ILE A 102 11.13 -0.26 -5.18
C ILE A 102 10.44 1.01 -5.73
N VAL A 103 10.06 1.01 -7.00
CA VAL A 103 9.40 2.16 -7.63
C VAL A 103 8.06 2.45 -6.95
N ILE A 104 7.22 1.43 -6.69
CA ILE A 104 5.94 1.67 -6.03
C ILE A 104 6.10 2.13 -4.60
N ILE A 105 7.05 1.58 -3.84
CA ILE A 105 7.35 2.04 -2.48
C ILE A 105 7.71 3.53 -2.50
N LEU A 106 8.56 3.98 -3.43
CA LEU A 106 8.93 5.38 -3.56
C LEU A 106 7.72 6.26 -3.90
N ILE A 107 6.88 5.85 -4.85
CA ILE A 107 5.65 6.57 -5.22
C ILE A 107 4.69 6.67 -4.03
N SER A 108 4.50 5.60 -3.29
CA SER A 108 3.65 5.54 -2.09
C SER A 108 4.16 6.47 -0.98
N ILE A 109 5.47 6.48 -0.72
CA ILE A 109 6.11 7.39 0.25
C ILE A 109 5.95 8.85 -0.15
N VAL A 110 6.21 9.17 -1.42
CA VAL A 110 6.07 10.53 -1.94
C VAL A 110 4.61 10.99 -1.86
N SER A 111 3.66 10.13 -2.27
CA SER A 111 2.22 10.42 -2.22
C SER A 111 1.73 10.68 -0.79
N TYR A 112 2.14 9.85 0.17
CA TYR A 112 1.84 10.06 1.59
C TYR A 112 2.41 11.39 2.11
N THR A 113 3.64 11.71 1.72
CA THR A 113 4.31 12.96 2.13
C THR A 113 3.55 14.18 1.59
N PHE A 114 3.14 14.16 0.31
CA PHE A 114 2.31 15.23 -0.25
C PHE A 114 0.95 15.37 0.45
N GLY A 115 0.30 14.26 0.76
CA GLY A 115 -0.93 14.27 1.57
C GLY A 115 -0.71 14.88 2.96
N SER A 116 0.42 14.56 3.60
CA SER A 116 0.77 15.10 4.91
C SER A 116 1.07 16.61 4.88
N VAL A 117 1.67 17.10 3.79
CA VAL A 117 1.83 18.54 3.55
C VAL A 117 0.45 19.21 3.46
N LEU A 118 -0.49 18.61 2.73
CA LEU A 118 -1.86 19.13 2.65
C LEU A 118 -2.55 19.15 4.02
N ASN A 119 -2.40 18.09 4.83
CA ASN A 119 -2.91 18.05 6.20
C ASN A 119 -2.39 19.24 7.03
N LYS A 120 -1.10 19.53 6.95
CA LYS A 120 -0.47 20.66 7.65
C LYS A 120 -0.95 22.02 7.18
N ILE A 121 -1.27 22.16 5.88
CA ILE A 121 -1.82 23.41 5.32
C ILE A 121 -3.28 23.61 5.77
N LEU A 122 -4.09 22.55 5.77
CA LEU A 122 -5.51 22.60 6.14
C LEU A 122 -5.72 22.72 7.66
N TYR A 123 -4.86 22.06 8.44
CA TYR A 123 -4.90 22.06 9.90
C TYR A 123 -3.53 22.46 10.44
N PRO A 124 -3.18 23.76 10.37
CA PRO A 124 -1.95 24.28 10.95
C PRO A 124 -2.07 24.25 12.47
N LYS A 125 -1.67 23.12 13.07
CA LYS A 125 -1.34 23.01 14.49
C LYS A 125 0.17 23.07 14.66
#